data_AF-A0AB37B694-F1
#
_entry.id   AF-A0AB37B694-F1
#
_cell.length_a   1.000
_cell.length_b   1.000
_cell.length_c   1.000
_cell.angle_alpha   90.00
_cell.angle_beta   90.00
_cell.angle_gamma   90.00
#
_symmetry.space_group_name_H-M   'P 1'
#
loop_
_entity.id
_entity.type
_entity.pdbx_description
1 polymer ?
#
loop_
_entity_poly.entity_id
_entity_poly.type
_entity_poly.pdbx_seq_one_letter_code
_entity_poly.pdbx_strand_id
1 'polypeptide(L)'
;MKDLGPIKNNISNNNIIIGNLETNRINNVKGTDTSNSNSNSNSKLSHATNNLIVGDNNTLTGNSTVVVGLSNNATGVSYGGGNGNLQVYGLNNKVKGASSQVFGQENKVYGVYHTVSGYGNNVGKDNSNKIDDHTYNVVSGYKNKVEGSHNVVLGETNEAKKVDNTAVDYTVALGYSVKTLGDNAVAIGKETEANDGSTAIGKEAKASGEKSVALGKESKALGNYTVAIGDGAKASKSSAVAIGSDAKAEHSSSVALGSEAITTRSDEVSVGKAGTERYIANVKTAEKDTDAVNKKQMDDGDKATLASAKLFTAGKIVSEALKREAGDAKTLSDANQYTNEKFNPLNTKVAGIETKITATEDKITQVEDKVTDVETKVSGVDSKIAQAKNEVVSQITAEVANREAGDTQTLQTANQYTDLKLGTLQTQVHNFQSGFNELNGKLGKLDSKLERGLAAANALSGLVLPQVVGKASFSAAVGGYGSRNAVAIGVGYTPKANITLKSGIAVNAGKNSKISYQMGAGWVW
;
A
#
# COMPACT_ATOMS: atom_id res chain seq x y z
N MET A 1 -44.26 -114.06 -66.33
CA MET A 1 -44.83 -113.03 -67.23
C MET A 1 -45.04 -113.65 -68.60
N LYS A 2 -46.11 -113.26 -69.30
CA LYS A 2 -46.26 -113.51 -70.74
C LYS A 2 -45.22 -112.64 -71.46
N ASP A 3 -44.61 -113.17 -72.51
CA ASP A 3 -43.53 -112.48 -73.21
C ASP A 3 -44.10 -111.38 -74.13
N LEU A 4 -44.11 -110.15 -73.63
CA LEU A 4 -44.27 -108.94 -74.42
C LEU A 4 -42.88 -108.31 -74.57
N GLY A 5 -42.36 -108.39 -75.80
CA GLY A 5 -40.93 -108.28 -76.11
C GLY A 5 -40.18 -107.14 -75.42
N PRO A 6 -39.26 -107.46 -74.48
CA PRO A 6 -38.36 -106.46 -73.92
C PRO A 6 -37.36 -105.98 -74.98
N ILE A 7 -37.34 -104.67 -75.27
CA ILE A 7 -36.41 -104.10 -76.27
C ILE A 7 -34.96 -104.28 -75.83
N LYS A 8 -34.18 -104.90 -76.72
CA LYS A 8 -32.73 -105.01 -76.64
C LYS A 8 -32.07 -103.65 -76.88
N ASN A 9 -31.26 -103.20 -75.93
CA ASN A 9 -29.83 -103.09 -76.20
C ASN A 9 -29.04 -103.40 -74.92
N ASN A 10 -27.99 -104.21 -75.07
CA ASN A 10 -27.27 -104.81 -73.95
C ASN A 10 -26.57 -103.78 -73.11
N ILE A 11 -26.86 -103.77 -71.81
CA ILE A 11 -26.08 -103.01 -70.85
C ILE A 11 -25.90 -103.85 -69.60
N SER A 12 -24.91 -104.74 -69.70
CA SER A 12 -24.09 -105.09 -68.54
C SER A 12 -23.37 -103.83 -68.04
N ASN A 13 -23.04 -103.83 -66.76
CA ASN A 13 -22.63 -102.67 -65.98
C ASN A 13 -23.80 -101.90 -65.27
N ASN A 14 -24.83 -102.51 -64.68
CA ASN A 14 -25.06 -103.94 -64.52
C ASN A 14 -26.24 -104.45 -65.35
N ASN A 15 -27.34 -103.69 -65.54
CA ASN A 15 -28.61 -104.06 -66.19
C ASN A 15 -29.59 -102.88 -66.45
N ILE A 16 -30.67 -103.21 -67.17
CA ILE A 16 -31.74 -102.33 -67.65
C ILE A 16 -33.11 -102.86 -67.17
N ILE A 17 -33.82 -102.11 -66.33
CA ILE A 17 -35.16 -102.46 -65.82
C ILE A 17 -36.25 -101.69 -66.55
N ILE A 18 -37.31 -102.41 -66.95
CA ILE A 18 -38.44 -101.98 -67.79
C ILE A 18 -39.62 -103.01 -67.82
N GLY A 19 -40.87 -102.60 -67.53
CA GLY A 19 -42.14 -103.41 -67.66
C GLY A 19 -43.21 -102.70 -68.52
N ASN A 20 -44.08 -103.39 -69.29
CA ASN A 20 -44.65 -102.89 -70.58
C ASN A 20 -46.20 -102.88 -70.78
N LEU A 21 -46.68 -102.01 -71.68
CA LEU A 21 -48.07 -101.70 -72.03
C LEU A 21 -48.94 -101.14 -70.89
N GLU A 22 -49.60 -101.95 -70.06
CA GLU A 22 -50.49 -101.56 -68.94
C GLU A 22 -49.79 -100.88 -67.72
N THR A 23 -48.86 -99.93 -67.92
CA THR A 23 -47.55 -100.03 -67.22
C THR A 23 -46.60 -98.84 -67.13
N ASN A 24 -45.52 -99.12 -66.40
CA ASN A 24 -44.34 -98.34 -66.13
C ASN A 24 -43.11 -98.78 -66.99
N ARG A 25 -43.03 -98.32 -68.28
CA ARG A 25 -41.91 -98.39 -69.29
C ARG A 25 -41.55 -96.98 -69.83
N ILE A 26 -40.42 -96.64 -70.51
CA ILE A 26 -39.55 -97.19 -71.58
C ILE A 26 -38.04 -96.79 -71.44
N ASN A 27 -37.16 -97.78 -71.66
CA ASN A 27 -35.73 -97.79 -72.06
C ASN A 27 -34.84 -96.57 -71.69
N ASN A 28 -34.28 -96.40 -70.48
CA ASN A 28 -33.18 -97.17 -69.88
C ASN A 28 -31.96 -97.39 -70.83
N VAL A 29 -30.86 -96.61 -70.71
CA VAL A 29 -29.67 -96.62 -71.61
C VAL A 29 -28.33 -96.25 -70.92
N LYS A 30 -27.20 -96.74 -71.47
CA LYS A 30 -25.78 -96.75 -70.98
C LYS A 30 -24.88 -97.56 -71.95
N GLY A 31 -24.30 -97.03 -73.04
CA GLY A 31 -23.54 -97.89 -73.98
C GLY A 31 -22.27 -98.55 -73.39
N THR A 32 -21.65 -99.50 -74.09
CA THR A 32 -20.25 -99.96 -73.91
C THR A 32 -19.37 -99.40 -75.03
N ASP A 33 -18.05 -99.23 -74.84
CA ASP A 33 -17.11 -99.10 -75.96
C ASP A 33 -16.17 -100.30 -75.97
N THR A 34 -16.37 -101.14 -76.98
CA THR A 34 -15.37 -102.08 -77.46
C THR A 34 -14.70 -101.47 -78.68
N SER A 35 -13.49 -100.97 -78.46
CA SER A 35 -12.51 -100.45 -79.43
C SER A 35 -12.75 -99.06 -80.04
N ASN A 36 -11.72 -98.24 -79.85
CA ASN A 36 -11.06 -97.51 -80.95
C ASN A 36 -11.34 -98.11 -82.34
N SER A 37 -12.24 -97.49 -83.12
CA SER A 37 -12.03 -97.17 -84.54
C SER A 37 -13.28 -96.54 -85.19
N ASN A 38 -13.28 -95.21 -85.22
CA ASN A 38 -13.68 -94.35 -86.34
C ASN A 38 -14.38 -95.02 -87.56
N SER A 39 -15.61 -94.58 -87.89
CA SER A 39 -15.95 -93.87 -89.16
C SER A 39 -17.46 -93.75 -89.39
N ASN A 40 -17.91 -92.54 -89.75
CA ASN A 40 -19.26 -92.17 -90.22
C ASN A 40 -20.48 -92.50 -89.33
N SER A 41 -21.16 -91.42 -88.92
CA SER A 41 -22.53 -91.39 -88.34
C SER A 41 -22.69 -91.79 -86.86
N ASN A 42 -22.51 -90.80 -85.99
CA ASN A 42 -23.24 -90.58 -84.73
C ASN A 42 -23.60 -91.81 -83.86
N SER A 43 -22.67 -92.26 -83.01
CA SER A 43 -23.04 -92.74 -81.66
C SER A 43 -21.88 -92.53 -80.67
N LYS A 44 -22.10 -91.68 -79.65
CA LYS A 44 -21.14 -91.36 -78.58
C LYS A 44 -21.52 -92.09 -77.28
N LEU A 45 -20.51 -92.65 -76.59
CA LEU A 45 -20.52 -93.02 -75.16
C LEU A 45 -21.58 -94.08 -74.73
N SER A 46 -21.25 -95.30 -74.31
CA SER A 46 -20.00 -95.81 -73.73
C SER A 46 -19.72 -95.31 -72.29
N HIS A 47 -20.50 -95.81 -71.34
CA HIS A 47 -20.04 -96.74 -70.29
C HIS A 47 -21.08 -96.93 -69.19
N ALA A 48 -21.10 -98.14 -68.65
CA ALA A 48 -22.17 -98.64 -67.82
C ALA A 48 -21.65 -99.06 -66.45
N THR A 49 -22.04 -98.30 -65.43
CA THR A 49 -21.86 -98.63 -64.00
C THR A 49 -22.97 -97.92 -63.21
N ASN A 50 -23.66 -98.45 -62.21
CA ASN A 50 -23.99 -99.86 -62.02
C ASN A 50 -25.50 -100.18 -61.90
N ASN A 51 -26.49 -99.24 -61.91
CA ASN A 51 -27.89 -99.43 -62.42
C ASN A 51 -28.95 -98.32 -62.29
N LEU A 52 -30.11 -98.62 -62.89
CA LEU A 52 -30.86 -97.73 -63.74
C LEU A 52 -32.30 -98.30 -63.89
N ILE A 53 -33.32 -97.63 -63.37
CA ILE A 53 -34.62 -98.29 -63.06
C ILE A 53 -35.82 -97.65 -63.72
N VAL A 54 -36.28 -98.27 -64.82
CA VAL A 54 -37.30 -97.77 -65.76
C VAL A 54 -38.50 -98.74 -65.80
N GLY A 55 -39.66 -98.39 -66.33
CA GLY A 55 -40.10 -97.06 -66.74
C GLY A 55 -41.32 -96.59 -65.99
N ASP A 56 -42.17 -95.77 -66.61
CA ASP A 56 -42.92 -94.79 -65.83
C ASP A 56 -41.89 -93.72 -65.44
N ASN A 57 -41.09 -94.13 -64.45
CA ASN A 57 -39.64 -94.03 -64.29
C ASN A 57 -38.77 -93.84 -65.57
N ASN A 58 -38.84 -92.70 -66.24
CA ASN A 58 -37.91 -92.20 -67.27
C ASN A 58 -36.42 -92.04 -66.82
N THR A 59 -35.71 -93.13 -66.50
CA THR A 59 -34.40 -93.16 -65.80
C THR A 59 -33.17 -93.25 -66.70
N LEU A 60 -32.02 -92.73 -66.22
CA LEU A 60 -30.72 -92.74 -66.91
C LEU A 60 -29.55 -92.60 -65.94
N THR A 61 -28.54 -93.49 -66.04
CA THR A 61 -27.38 -93.62 -65.14
C THR A 61 -26.04 -93.61 -65.87
N GLY A 62 -25.07 -92.85 -65.36
CA GLY A 62 -23.64 -93.21 -65.38
C GLY A 62 -23.12 -93.08 -63.95
N ASN A 63 -22.86 -94.23 -63.31
CA ASN A 63 -22.48 -94.52 -61.90
C ASN A 63 -23.28 -93.88 -60.73
N SER A 64 -23.57 -94.58 -59.63
CA SER A 64 -23.90 -96.00 -59.51
C SER A 64 -25.39 -96.29 -59.72
N THR A 65 -26.35 -95.81 -58.91
CA THR A 65 -27.79 -96.21 -58.99
C THR A 65 -28.81 -95.07 -59.19
N VAL A 66 -29.34 -94.81 -60.42
CA VAL A 66 -30.30 -93.69 -60.71
C VAL A 66 -31.73 -94.19 -60.69
N VAL A 67 -32.63 -93.38 -60.08
CA VAL A 67 -34.07 -93.62 -59.97
C VAL A 67 -34.83 -92.29 -59.82
N VAL A 68 -36.15 -92.41 -59.98
CA VAL A 68 -36.98 -91.74 -60.97
C VAL A 68 -38.34 -92.52 -61.00
N GLY A 69 -39.52 -91.89 -61.03
CA GLY A 69 -40.88 -92.41 -61.38
C GLY A 69 -42.03 -91.41 -61.68
N LEU A 70 -41.95 -90.59 -62.75
CA LEU A 70 -42.78 -89.45 -63.28
C LEU A 70 -43.06 -88.18 -62.43
N SER A 71 -42.07 -87.46 -61.89
CA SER A 71 -40.97 -88.04 -61.13
C SER A 71 -39.74 -88.56 -61.89
N ASN A 72 -39.41 -88.07 -63.10
CA ASN A 72 -38.34 -88.66 -63.95
C ASN A 72 -36.98 -87.95 -64.15
N ASN A 73 -35.86 -88.71 -64.19
CA ASN A 73 -34.42 -88.48 -64.58
C ASN A 73 -33.47 -87.63 -63.68
N ALA A 74 -32.11 -87.70 -63.68
CA ALA A 74 -31.02 -88.51 -64.30
C ALA A 74 -29.71 -88.38 -63.44
N THR A 75 -28.58 -89.04 -63.78
CA THR A 75 -27.21 -88.71 -63.25
C THR A 75 -26.03 -89.17 -64.13
N GLY A 76 -24.92 -88.41 -64.13
CA GLY A 76 -23.57 -88.85 -64.56
C GLY A 76 -22.47 -88.76 -63.48
N VAL A 77 -21.32 -89.42 -63.73
CA VAL A 77 -20.19 -89.61 -62.81
C VAL A 77 -18.83 -89.71 -63.53
N SER A 78 -17.77 -89.30 -62.83
CA SER A 78 -16.36 -89.15 -63.22
C SER A 78 -15.49 -90.42 -63.15
N TYR A 79 -14.44 -90.49 -63.99
CA TYR A 79 -13.28 -91.37 -63.84
C TYR A 79 -11.97 -90.64 -64.17
N GLY A 80 -10.89 -90.98 -63.45
CA GLY A 80 -9.65 -90.20 -63.35
C GLY A 80 -9.24 -89.88 -61.90
N GLY A 81 -10.11 -90.19 -60.93
CA GLY A 81 -9.87 -90.03 -59.49
C GLY A 81 -11.07 -90.36 -58.60
N GLY A 82 -12.29 -90.40 -59.17
CA GLY A 82 -13.53 -90.49 -58.39
C GLY A 82 -13.89 -89.13 -57.78
N ASN A 83 -15.10 -88.88 -57.29
CA ASN A 83 -16.24 -89.77 -57.10
C ASN A 83 -17.31 -89.60 -58.19
N GLY A 84 -18.32 -90.46 -58.11
CA GLY A 84 -19.66 -89.93 -58.20
C GLY A 84 -20.72 -90.94 -57.83
N ASN A 85 -21.77 -90.45 -57.17
CA ASN A 85 -22.94 -91.22 -56.79
C ASN A 85 -24.11 -90.30 -56.47
N LEU A 86 -25.03 -90.18 -57.42
CA LEU A 86 -26.48 -90.42 -57.29
C LEU A 86 -27.38 -90.19 -56.06
N GLN A 87 -28.60 -89.66 -56.30
CA GLN A 87 -29.96 -90.08 -55.85
C GLN A 87 -31.02 -88.97 -56.06
N VAL A 88 -32.30 -89.36 -56.18
CA VAL A 88 -33.49 -88.54 -56.60
C VAL A 88 -34.82 -89.25 -56.17
N TYR A 89 -35.97 -88.57 -56.04
CA TYR A 89 -37.31 -89.23 -56.07
C TYR A 89 -38.45 -88.63 -56.94
N GLY A 90 -39.36 -87.70 -56.53
CA GLY A 90 -40.60 -87.47 -57.32
C GLY A 90 -41.78 -86.65 -56.71
N LEU A 91 -42.95 -86.29 -57.34
CA LEU A 91 -43.48 -86.16 -58.74
C LEU A 91 -42.82 -85.00 -59.47
N ASN A 92 -41.51 -85.12 -59.53
CA ASN A 92 -40.65 -83.96 -59.47
C ASN A 92 -39.23 -84.40 -59.66
N ASN A 93 -38.70 -84.21 -60.85
CA ASN A 93 -37.31 -84.48 -61.16
C ASN A 93 -36.86 -83.52 -62.27
N LYS A 94 -35.59 -83.13 -62.18
CA LYS A 94 -34.45 -83.56 -63.02
C LYS A 94 -33.31 -82.64 -62.52
N VAL A 95 -32.10 -83.01 -62.06
CA VAL A 95 -31.13 -84.03 -62.50
C VAL A 95 -29.84 -83.92 -61.64
N LYS A 96 -28.82 -84.72 -61.96
CA LYS A 96 -27.45 -84.79 -61.41
C LYS A 96 -26.41 -84.92 -62.56
N GLY A 97 -25.10 -84.78 -62.38
CA GLY A 97 -24.29 -84.73 -61.16
C GLY A 97 -22.79 -84.87 -61.51
N ALA A 98 -21.92 -85.31 -60.61
CA ALA A 98 -22.16 -85.83 -59.26
C ALA A 98 -22.26 -84.69 -58.22
N SER A 99 -22.11 -84.86 -56.89
CA SER A 99 -22.50 -85.99 -56.04
C SER A 99 -23.76 -85.65 -55.20
N SER A 100 -24.71 -84.92 -55.80
CA SER A 100 -25.88 -84.22 -55.22
C SER A 100 -26.91 -85.03 -54.37
N GLN A 101 -28.02 -84.44 -53.90
CA GLN A 101 -29.25 -85.16 -53.49
C GLN A 101 -30.52 -84.31 -53.76
N VAL A 102 -31.67 -84.97 -54.01
CA VAL A 102 -32.92 -84.38 -54.56
C VAL A 102 -34.17 -85.04 -53.98
N PHE A 103 -35.21 -84.26 -53.63
CA PHE A 103 -36.49 -84.77 -53.09
C PHE A 103 -37.73 -84.02 -53.66
N GLY A 104 -38.95 -84.52 -53.41
CA GLY A 104 -40.22 -83.95 -53.94
C GLY A 104 -40.59 -82.57 -53.35
N GLN A 105 -41.27 -81.64 -54.04
CA GLN A 105 -41.93 -81.65 -55.37
C GLN A 105 -41.55 -80.42 -56.26
N GLU A 106 -41.93 -80.38 -57.55
CA GLU A 106 -41.53 -79.43 -58.65
C GLU A 106 -40.11 -78.76 -58.70
N ASN A 107 -39.10 -79.23 -57.95
CA ASN A 107 -37.68 -78.87 -58.10
C ASN A 107 -36.99 -79.31 -59.43
N LYS A 108 -36.17 -78.44 -60.02
CA LYS A 108 -35.19 -78.80 -61.07
C LYS A 108 -33.81 -78.17 -60.79
N VAL A 109 -32.75 -78.93 -61.09
CA VAL A 109 -31.40 -78.74 -60.53
C VAL A 109 -30.33 -79.11 -61.56
N TYR A 110 -29.33 -78.23 -61.78
CA TYR A 110 -28.18 -78.52 -62.67
C TYR A 110 -26.86 -77.89 -62.21
N GLY A 111 -25.88 -78.76 -61.94
CA GLY A 111 -24.54 -78.44 -61.43
C GLY A 111 -23.99 -79.59 -60.57
N VAL A 112 -22.74 -79.45 -60.10
CA VAL A 112 -21.96 -80.50 -59.43
C VAL A 112 -21.91 -80.24 -57.91
N TYR A 113 -22.46 -81.15 -57.11
CA TYR A 113 -22.51 -81.16 -55.61
C TYR A 113 -23.65 -80.38 -54.89
N HIS A 114 -24.87 -80.30 -55.43
CA HIS A 114 -26.02 -79.69 -54.73
C HIS A 114 -26.78 -80.60 -53.72
N THR A 115 -27.39 -80.04 -52.69
CA THR A 115 -28.41 -80.69 -51.83
C THR A 115 -29.71 -79.89 -51.92
N VAL A 116 -30.79 -80.47 -52.45
CA VAL A 116 -32.06 -79.74 -52.71
C VAL A 116 -33.30 -80.50 -52.21
N SER A 117 -34.17 -79.84 -51.42
CA SER A 117 -35.38 -80.44 -50.82
C SER A 117 -36.56 -79.46 -50.69
N GLY A 118 -37.81 -79.89 -50.91
CA GLY A 118 -39.00 -79.03 -50.77
C GLY A 118 -39.77 -78.83 -52.08
N TYR A 119 -40.59 -77.79 -52.21
CA TYR A 119 -41.46 -77.57 -53.37
C TYR A 119 -40.96 -76.48 -54.33
N GLY A 120 -40.81 -76.78 -55.62
CA GLY A 120 -40.67 -75.76 -56.69
C GLY A 120 -39.36 -74.98 -56.70
N ASN A 121 -38.28 -75.50 -56.11
CA ASN A 121 -36.99 -74.83 -56.05
C ASN A 121 -36.22 -74.94 -57.39
N ASN A 122 -35.68 -73.83 -57.88
CA ASN A 122 -34.86 -73.77 -59.09
C ASN A 122 -33.40 -73.49 -58.72
N VAL A 123 -32.47 -74.38 -59.08
CA VAL A 123 -31.06 -74.32 -58.66
C VAL A 123 -30.12 -74.60 -59.83
N GLY A 124 -29.32 -73.61 -60.21
CA GLY A 124 -28.40 -73.66 -61.34
C GLY A 124 -28.70 -72.59 -62.39
N LYS A 125 -27.85 -72.50 -63.42
CA LYS A 125 -27.94 -71.47 -64.46
C LYS A 125 -28.74 -71.97 -65.67
N ASP A 126 -29.68 -71.15 -66.16
CA ASP A 126 -30.46 -71.49 -67.35
C ASP A 126 -29.60 -71.52 -68.64
N ASN A 127 -29.74 -72.62 -69.38
CA ASN A 127 -29.39 -72.84 -70.80
C ASN A 127 -27.93 -72.69 -71.30
N SER A 128 -26.95 -72.19 -70.53
CA SER A 128 -25.55 -72.28 -70.98
C SER A 128 -24.97 -73.68 -70.75
N ASN A 129 -24.85 -74.47 -71.83
CA ASN A 129 -24.38 -75.88 -71.89
C ASN A 129 -22.96 -76.20 -71.33
N LYS A 130 -22.37 -75.32 -70.51
CA LYS A 130 -21.16 -75.62 -69.73
C LYS A 130 -21.56 -76.19 -68.37
N ILE A 131 -21.08 -77.38 -68.05
CA ILE A 131 -20.97 -77.85 -66.67
C ILE A 131 -19.79 -77.06 -66.06
N ASP A 132 -20.07 -76.06 -65.23
CA ASP A 132 -19.06 -75.54 -64.31
C ASP A 132 -18.88 -76.57 -63.19
N ASP A 133 -17.69 -77.19 -63.17
CA ASP A 133 -17.39 -78.47 -62.52
C ASP A 133 -17.38 -78.43 -60.96
N HIS A 134 -17.77 -77.29 -60.37
CA HIS A 134 -17.59 -76.96 -58.95
C HIS A 134 -18.75 -76.10 -58.39
N THR A 135 -20.01 -76.57 -58.47
CA THR A 135 -21.24 -75.80 -58.13
C THR A 135 -21.97 -76.32 -56.88
N TYR A 136 -21.58 -75.87 -55.69
CA TYR A 136 -22.02 -76.47 -54.41
C TYR A 136 -23.18 -75.70 -53.74
N ASN A 137 -24.46 -76.08 -53.87
CA ASN A 137 -25.56 -75.36 -53.19
C ASN A 137 -26.36 -76.23 -52.22
N VAL A 138 -26.79 -75.67 -51.09
CA VAL A 138 -27.73 -76.27 -50.14
C VAL A 138 -29.03 -75.47 -50.19
N VAL A 139 -30.12 -76.05 -50.71
CA VAL A 139 -31.37 -75.33 -50.97
C VAL A 139 -32.56 -76.08 -50.38
N SER A 140 -33.42 -75.41 -49.60
CA SER A 140 -34.60 -76.07 -49.03
C SER A 140 -35.82 -75.16 -48.89
N GLY A 141 -37.01 -75.71 -49.13
CA GLY A 141 -38.30 -75.06 -48.85
C GLY A 141 -39.17 -74.83 -50.09
N TYR A 142 -39.86 -73.68 -50.19
CA TYR A 142 -40.86 -73.40 -51.24
C TYR A 142 -40.39 -72.32 -52.22
N LYS A 143 -40.33 -72.62 -53.52
CA LYS A 143 -40.07 -71.68 -54.62
C LYS A 143 -38.82 -70.81 -54.46
N ASN A 144 -37.73 -71.35 -53.90
CA ASN A 144 -36.45 -70.65 -53.88
C ASN A 144 -35.80 -70.69 -55.27
N LYS A 145 -35.07 -69.63 -55.64
CA LYS A 145 -34.37 -69.46 -56.91
C LYS A 145 -32.90 -69.16 -56.63
N VAL A 146 -31.98 -69.99 -57.15
CA VAL A 146 -30.56 -69.94 -56.79
C VAL A 146 -29.68 -70.10 -58.04
N GLU A 147 -28.89 -69.08 -58.35
CA GLU A 147 -27.97 -69.07 -59.49
C GLU A 147 -26.53 -68.88 -59.00
N GLY A 148 -25.64 -69.85 -59.28
CA GLY A 148 -24.23 -69.85 -58.86
C GLY A 148 -23.85 -71.01 -57.94
N SER A 149 -22.80 -70.81 -57.13
CA SER A 149 -22.10 -71.86 -56.35
C SER A 149 -21.92 -71.49 -54.86
N HIS A 150 -21.65 -72.48 -54.02
CA HIS A 150 -21.40 -72.32 -52.57
C HIS A 150 -22.54 -71.64 -51.77
N ASN A 151 -23.78 -71.64 -52.28
CA ASN A 151 -24.91 -70.93 -51.68
C ASN A 151 -25.73 -71.80 -50.71
N VAL A 152 -26.24 -71.20 -49.63
CA VAL A 152 -27.18 -71.82 -48.67
C VAL A 152 -28.49 -71.05 -48.65
N VAL A 153 -29.58 -71.62 -49.18
CA VAL A 153 -30.86 -70.92 -49.39
C VAL A 153 -32.03 -71.72 -48.79
N LEU A 154 -32.55 -71.29 -47.65
CA LEU A 154 -33.57 -72.03 -46.88
C LEU A 154 -34.82 -71.17 -46.62
N GLY A 155 -36.00 -71.68 -46.95
CA GLY A 155 -37.29 -71.09 -46.62
C GLY A 155 -38.20 -70.91 -47.84
N GLU A 156 -38.86 -69.77 -47.96
CA GLU A 156 -39.92 -69.51 -48.94
C GLU A 156 -39.60 -68.32 -49.85
N THR A 157 -39.73 -68.50 -51.18
CA THR A 157 -39.61 -67.46 -52.22
C THR A 157 -38.30 -66.66 -52.20
N ASN A 158 -37.21 -67.23 -51.68
CA ASN A 158 -35.92 -66.55 -51.61
C ASN A 158 -35.20 -66.58 -52.96
N GLU A 159 -34.48 -65.52 -53.29
CA GLU A 159 -33.74 -65.33 -54.54
C GLU A 159 -32.26 -65.03 -54.26
N ALA A 160 -31.38 -65.93 -54.70
CA ALA A 160 -29.93 -65.76 -54.69
C ALA A 160 -29.45 -65.58 -56.13
N LYS A 161 -29.28 -64.32 -56.54
CA LYS A 161 -29.00 -63.89 -57.92
C LYS A 161 -28.55 -62.42 -57.96
N LYS A 162 -27.55 -62.07 -58.77
CA LYS A 162 -27.06 -60.69 -58.87
C LYS A 162 -28.07 -59.73 -59.52
N VAL A 163 -27.94 -58.44 -59.19
CA VAL A 163 -28.78 -57.35 -59.75
C VAL A 163 -28.75 -57.32 -61.29
N ASP A 164 -27.60 -57.62 -61.89
CA ASP A 164 -27.39 -57.69 -63.34
C ASP A 164 -27.89 -59.01 -63.98
N ASN A 165 -28.60 -59.83 -63.21
CA ASN A 165 -29.06 -61.17 -63.53
C ASN A 165 -27.95 -62.23 -63.73
N THR A 166 -26.74 -62.02 -63.20
CA THR A 166 -25.69 -63.05 -63.17
C THR A 166 -25.69 -63.87 -61.87
N ALA A 167 -24.82 -64.89 -61.82
CA ALA A 167 -24.71 -65.81 -60.69
C ALA A 167 -24.07 -65.16 -59.45
N VAL A 168 -24.52 -65.59 -58.27
CA VAL A 168 -23.90 -65.28 -56.97
C VAL A 168 -23.17 -66.50 -56.42
N ASP A 169 -22.00 -66.27 -55.84
CA ASP A 169 -21.26 -67.31 -55.13
C ASP A 169 -21.17 -67.04 -53.62
N TYR A 170 -21.11 -68.10 -52.81
CA TYR A 170 -20.89 -68.07 -51.36
C TYR A 170 -21.97 -67.32 -50.53
N THR A 171 -23.22 -67.26 -50.98
CA THR A 171 -24.30 -66.54 -50.28
C THR A 171 -25.07 -67.39 -49.27
N VAL A 172 -25.72 -66.73 -48.31
CA VAL A 172 -26.65 -67.34 -47.35
C VAL A 172 -27.96 -66.58 -47.38
N ALA A 173 -29.09 -67.22 -47.69
CA ALA A 173 -30.42 -66.61 -47.76
C ALA A 173 -31.44 -67.45 -46.96
N LEU A 174 -31.84 -66.97 -45.78
CA LEU A 174 -32.66 -67.73 -44.82
C LEU A 174 -33.94 -66.99 -44.44
N GLY A 175 -35.11 -67.49 -44.86
CA GLY A 175 -36.42 -66.97 -44.41
C GLY A 175 -37.48 -66.88 -45.51
N TYR A 176 -38.20 -65.76 -45.59
CA TYR A 176 -39.30 -65.54 -46.54
C TYR A 176 -38.98 -64.34 -47.44
N SER A 177 -39.04 -64.49 -48.76
CA SER A 177 -38.82 -63.42 -49.75
C SER A 177 -37.47 -62.70 -49.57
N VAL A 178 -36.43 -63.45 -49.17
CA VAL A 178 -35.05 -62.97 -49.01
C VAL A 178 -34.37 -62.77 -50.36
N LYS A 179 -33.50 -61.77 -50.48
CA LYS A 179 -32.67 -61.50 -51.66
C LYS A 179 -31.18 -61.42 -51.32
N THR A 180 -30.36 -62.24 -51.96
CA THR A 180 -28.89 -62.08 -51.99
C THR A 180 -28.47 -61.69 -53.41
N LEU A 181 -27.96 -60.46 -53.55
CA LEU A 181 -27.80 -59.71 -54.80
C LEU A 181 -26.34 -59.53 -55.25
N GLY A 182 -25.39 -60.14 -54.55
CA GLY A 182 -23.96 -60.14 -54.84
C GLY A 182 -23.26 -61.33 -54.18
N ASP A 183 -21.97 -61.50 -54.43
CA ASP A 183 -21.20 -62.63 -53.89
C ASP A 183 -20.96 -62.45 -52.39
N ASN A 184 -20.78 -63.55 -51.65
CA ASN A 184 -20.51 -63.55 -50.21
C ASN A 184 -21.60 -62.87 -49.35
N ALA A 185 -22.79 -62.63 -49.92
CA ALA A 185 -23.89 -61.93 -49.25
C ALA A 185 -24.64 -62.83 -48.25
N VAL A 186 -24.95 -62.31 -47.06
CA VAL A 186 -25.71 -63.02 -46.02
C VAL A 186 -27.01 -62.27 -45.75
N ALA A 187 -28.16 -62.91 -45.94
CA ALA A 187 -29.48 -62.33 -45.69
C ALA A 187 -30.36 -63.30 -44.87
N ILE A 188 -30.87 -62.86 -43.73
CA ILE A 188 -31.63 -63.70 -42.78
C ILE A 188 -32.85 -62.94 -42.25
N GLY A 189 -34.05 -63.36 -42.65
CA GLY A 189 -35.30 -62.80 -42.15
C GLY A 189 -36.47 -62.89 -43.14
N LYS A 190 -37.50 -62.08 -42.87
CA LYS A 190 -38.58 -61.85 -43.82
C LYS A 190 -38.28 -60.59 -44.63
N GLU A 191 -38.37 -60.66 -45.96
CA GLU A 191 -38.23 -59.53 -46.89
C GLU A 191 -36.87 -58.79 -46.78
N THR A 192 -35.80 -59.54 -46.48
CA THR A 192 -34.44 -59.00 -46.34
C THR A 192 -33.67 -58.95 -47.65
N GLU A 193 -32.76 -57.98 -47.77
CA GLU A 193 -31.95 -57.74 -48.97
C GLU A 193 -30.48 -57.52 -48.60
N ALA A 194 -29.56 -58.27 -49.21
CA ALA A 194 -28.11 -58.10 -49.05
C ALA A 194 -27.42 -58.05 -50.42
N ASN A 195 -26.61 -57.04 -50.67
CA ASN A 195 -25.75 -56.87 -51.85
C ASN A 195 -24.35 -57.53 -51.66
N ASP A 196 -23.44 -57.37 -52.60
CA ASP A 196 -22.09 -57.96 -52.62
C ASP A 196 -21.30 -57.73 -51.31
N GLY A 197 -20.79 -58.81 -50.73
CA GLY A 197 -20.03 -58.83 -49.48
C GLY A 197 -20.78 -58.34 -48.24
N SER A 198 -22.10 -58.18 -48.31
CA SER A 198 -22.91 -57.52 -47.27
C SER A 198 -23.66 -58.51 -46.38
N THR A 199 -24.17 -58.04 -45.24
CA THR A 199 -24.94 -58.85 -44.27
C THR A 199 -26.22 -58.13 -43.84
N ALA A 200 -27.40 -58.72 -44.07
CA ALA A 200 -28.71 -58.21 -43.66
C ALA A 200 -29.44 -59.22 -42.75
N ILE A 201 -29.76 -58.85 -41.51
CA ILE A 201 -30.40 -59.76 -40.54
C ILE A 201 -31.55 -59.04 -39.81
N GLY A 202 -32.76 -59.60 -39.88
CA GLY A 202 -33.98 -59.06 -39.27
C GLY A 202 -35.05 -58.67 -40.30
N LYS A 203 -36.34 -58.71 -39.94
CA LYS A 203 -37.46 -58.43 -40.89
C LYS A 203 -37.26 -57.09 -41.61
N GLU A 204 -37.30 -57.08 -42.94
CA GLU A 204 -37.13 -55.90 -43.81
C GLU A 204 -35.76 -55.20 -43.68
N ALA A 205 -34.73 -55.89 -43.16
CA ALA A 205 -33.35 -55.40 -43.16
C ALA A 205 -32.79 -55.33 -44.60
N LYS A 206 -32.09 -54.23 -44.91
CA LYS A 206 -31.53 -53.94 -46.23
C LYS A 206 -30.08 -53.49 -46.13
N ALA A 207 -29.17 -54.38 -46.53
CA ALA A 207 -27.76 -54.11 -46.76
C ALA A 207 -27.51 -53.90 -48.26
N SER A 208 -28.11 -52.84 -48.83
CA SER A 208 -28.10 -52.58 -50.27
C SER A 208 -26.76 -52.02 -50.78
N GLY A 209 -25.90 -51.50 -49.91
CA GLY A 209 -24.54 -51.09 -50.27
C GLY A 209 -23.56 -52.27 -50.31
N GLU A 210 -22.54 -52.21 -51.17
CA GLU A 210 -21.46 -53.20 -51.17
C GLU A 210 -20.74 -53.22 -49.81
N LYS A 211 -20.44 -54.42 -49.30
CA LYS A 211 -19.73 -54.65 -48.03
C LYS A 211 -20.37 -53.93 -46.84
N SER A 212 -21.70 -53.83 -46.86
CA SER A 212 -22.49 -53.18 -45.81
C SER A 212 -23.06 -54.19 -44.79
N VAL A 213 -23.49 -53.71 -43.62
CA VAL A 213 -24.08 -54.54 -42.56
C VAL A 213 -25.36 -53.88 -42.05
N ALA A 214 -26.50 -54.56 -42.18
CA ALA A 214 -27.81 -54.17 -41.64
C ALA A 214 -28.29 -55.23 -40.63
N LEU A 215 -28.35 -54.90 -39.34
CA LEU A 215 -28.75 -55.82 -38.27
C LEU A 215 -29.87 -55.21 -37.43
N GLY A 216 -31.09 -55.71 -37.59
CA GLY A 216 -32.29 -55.21 -36.94
C GLY A 216 -33.46 -55.15 -37.91
N LYS A 217 -34.68 -55.19 -37.38
CA LYS A 217 -35.89 -54.99 -38.18
C LYS A 217 -35.81 -53.63 -38.90
N GLU A 218 -36.20 -53.57 -40.16
CA GLU A 218 -36.21 -52.37 -41.00
C GLU A 218 -34.87 -51.59 -41.07
N SER A 219 -33.75 -52.19 -40.65
CA SER A 219 -32.41 -51.60 -40.70
C SER A 219 -31.93 -51.41 -42.14
N LYS A 220 -31.23 -50.32 -42.43
CA LYS A 220 -30.96 -49.82 -43.79
C LYS A 220 -29.52 -49.35 -43.93
N ALA A 221 -28.64 -50.22 -44.38
CA ALA A 221 -27.25 -49.93 -44.74
C ALA A 221 -27.16 -49.73 -46.27
N LEU A 222 -27.37 -48.48 -46.71
CA LEU A 222 -27.66 -48.13 -48.12
C LEU A 222 -26.42 -47.69 -48.90
N GLY A 223 -25.37 -47.24 -48.23
CA GLY A 223 -24.10 -46.85 -48.85
C GLY A 223 -23.07 -47.99 -48.81
N ASN A 224 -22.08 -47.96 -49.69
CA ASN A 224 -20.98 -48.94 -49.63
C ASN A 224 -20.21 -48.78 -48.31
N TYR A 225 -19.73 -49.89 -47.75
CA TYR A 225 -19.00 -49.94 -46.47
C TYR A 225 -19.79 -49.42 -45.25
N THR A 226 -21.14 -49.41 -45.31
CA THR A 226 -21.97 -48.91 -44.20
C THR A 226 -22.30 -49.96 -43.15
N VAL A 227 -22.62 -49.50 -41.94
CA VAL A 227 -23.11 -50.33 -40.83
C VAL A 227 -24.39 -49.69 -40.28
N ALA A 228 -25.46 -50.47 -40.11
CA ALA A 228 -26.75 -50.04 -39.55
C ALA A 228 -27.26 -51.12 -38.57
N ILE A 229 -27.17 -50.87 -37.27
CA ILE A 229 -27.50 -51.85 -36.22
C ILE A 229 -28.59 -51.26 -35.30
N GLY A 230 -29.80 -51.84 -35.32
CA GLY A 230 -30.97 -51.41 -34.55
C GLY A 230 -32.27 -51.48 -35.36
N ASP A 231 -33.44 -51.49 -34.69
CA ASP A 231 -34.73 -51.35 -35.39
C ASP A 231 -34.78 -49.98 -36.09
N GLY A 232 -35.11 -49.94 -37.38
CA GLY A 232 -35.13 -48.70 -38.17
C GLY A 232 -33.79 -47.97 -38.38
N ALA A 233 -32.66 -48.50 -37.88
CA ALA A 233 -31.33 -47.87 -38.00
C ALA A 233 -30.94 -47.66 -39.47
N LYS A 234 -30.40 -46.49 -39.83
CA LYS A 234 -30.19 -46.06 -41.22
C LYS A 234 -28.82 -45.41 -41.45
N ALA A 235 -27.99 -46.03 -42.29
CA ALA A 235 -26.73 -45.50 -42.78
C ALA A 235 -26.82 -45.25 -44.30
N SER A 236 -26.85 -43.99 -44.72
CA SER A 236 -27.30 -43.59 -46.07
C SER A 236 -26.18 -43.27 -47.08
N LYS A 237 -24.92 -43.16 -46.65
CA LYS A 237 -23.78 -42.70 -47.46
C LYS A 237 -22.55 -43.57 -47.21
N SER A 238 -21.56 -43.53 -48.10
CA SER A 238 -20.36 -44.38 -48.01
C SER A 238 -19.70 -44.28 -46.63
N SER A 239 -19.31 -45.42 -46.08
CA SER A 239 -18.59 -45.54 -44.81
C SER A 239 -19.33 -45.00 -43.58
N ALA A 240 -20.65 -44.78 -43.67
CA ALA A 240 -21.47 -44.32 -42.56
C ALA A 240 -21.87 -45.46 -41.60
N VAL A 241 -21.94 -45.17 -40.30
CA VAL A 241 -22.22 -46.14 -39.23
C VAL A 241 -23.36 -45.64 -38.36
N ALA A 242 -24.49 -46.35 -38.31
CA ALA A 242 -25.62 -46.07 -37.43
C ALA A 242 -25.81 -47.22 -36.44
N ILE A 243 -25.71 -46.97 -35.14
CA ILE A 243 -25.83 -48.00 -34.09
C ILE A 243 -26.80 -47.51 -33.01
N GLY A 244 -28.00 -48.08 -32.99
CA GLY A 244 -29.13 -47.74 -32.10
C GLY A 244 -30.46 -47.74 -32.86
N SER A 245 -31.58 -47.98 -32.17
CA SER A 245 -32.91 -47.86 -32.79
C SER A 245 -33.07 -46.48 -33.40
N ASP A 246 -33.52 -46.40 -34.65
CA ASP A 246 -33.76 -45.15 -35.38
C ASP A 246 -32.55 -44.20 -35.49
N ALA A 247 -31.33 -44.70 -35.26
CA ALA A 247 -30.09 -43.95 -35.49
C ALA A 247 -29.91 -43.67 -36.99
N LYS A 248 -29.50 -42.46 -37.35
CA LYS A 248 -29.45 -41.95 -38.73
C LYS A 248 -28.08 -41.33 -39.05
N ALA A 249 -27.23 -42.12 -39.70
CA ALA A 249 -25.96 -41.66 -40.25
C ALA A 249 -26.14 -41.33 -41.75
N GLU A 250 -26.56 -40.09 -42.04
CA GLU A 250 -26.96 -39.70 -43.40
C GLU A 250 -25.86 -39.00 -44.22
N HIS A 251 -24.64 -38.96 -43.67
CA HIS A 251 -23.47 -38.28 -44.23
C HIS A 251 -22.28 -39.25 -44.38
N SER A 252 -21.39 -38.99 -45.33
CA SER A 252 -20.23 -39.87 -45.61
C SER A 252 -19.28 -39.93 -44.41
N SER A 253 -18.71 -41.12 -44.15
CA SER A 253 -17.75 -41.35 -43.04
C SER A 253 -18.27 -40.93 -41.65
N SER A 254 -19.59 -40.80 -41.47
CA SER A 254 -20.20 -40.30 -40.23
C SER A 254 -20.74 -41.45 -39.35
N VAL A 255 -20.71 -41.27 -38.03
CA VAL A 255 -21.15 -42.25 -37.04
C VAL A 255 -22.31 -41.67 -36.22
N ALA A 256 -23.49 -42.28 -36.28
CA ALA A 256 -24.60 -42.04 -35.36
C ALA A 256 -24.61 -43.13 -34.28
N LEU A 257 -24.28 -42.76 -33.03
CA LEU A 257 -24.12 -43.68 -31.90
C LEU A 257 -25.19 -43.44 -30.83
N GLY A 258 -25.99 -44.48 -30.57
CA GLY A 258 -27.13 -44.46 -29.65
C GLY A 258 -28.47 -44.29 -30.36
N SER A 259 -29.55 -44.69 -29.69
CA SER A 259 -30.93 -44.60 -30.23
C SER A 259 -31.25 -43.17 -30.68
N GLU A 260 -31.93 -43.01 -31.80
CA GLU A 260 -32.32 -41.71 -32.39
C GLU A 260 -31.16 -40.72 -32.62
N ALA A 261 -29.89 -41.16 -32.59
CA ALA A 261 -28.76 -40.30 -32.90
C ALA A 261 -28.78 -39.90 -34.38
N ILE A 262 -28.43 -38.66 -34.70
CA ILE A 262 -28.46 -38.10 -36.06
C ILE A 262 -27.12 -37.42 -36.35
N THR A 263 -26.45 -37.77 -37.44
CA THR A 263 -25.28 -37.01 -37.93
C THR A 263 -25.73 -35.81 -38.74
N THR A 264 -24.98 -34.72 -38.66
CA THR A 264 -25.30 -33.42 -39.28
C THR A 264 -24.34 -33.01 -40.40
N ARG A 265 -23.23 -33.76 -40.56
CA ARG A 265 -22.16 -33.54 -41.53
C ARG A 265 -21.32 -34.81 -41.70
N SER A 266 -20.47 -34.81 -42.73
CA SER A 266 -19.47 -35.88 -42.94
C SER A 266 -18.41 -35.88 -41.84
N ASP A 267 -17.73 -37.02 -41.69
CA ASP A 267 -16.57 -37.19 -40.79
C ASP A 267 -16.85 -36.86 -39.30
N GLU A 268 -18.12 -36.95 -38.88
CA GLU A 268 -18.62 -36.65 -37.54
C GLU A 268 -19.00 -37.93 -36.77
N VAL A 269 -18.68 -37.98 -35.47
CA VAL A 269 -19.29 -38.91 -34.51
C VAL A 269 -20.36 -38.18 -33.72
N SER A 270 -21.63 -38.40 -34.06
CA SER A 270 -22.78 -37.89 -33.32
C SER A 270 -23.27 -38.92 -32.31
N VAL A 271 -23.42 -38.49 -31.06
CA VAL A 271 -23.85 -39.33 -29.92
C VAL A 271 -25.31 -39.09 -29.53
N GLY A 272 -26.06 -38.33 -30.33
CA GLY A 272 -27.42 -37.90 -30.02
C GLY A 272 -28.03 -37.07 -31.16
N LYS A 273 -28.94 -36.17 -30.84
CA LYS A 273 -29.50 -35.17 -31.75
C LYS A 273 -29.82 -33.90 -30.97
N ALA A 274 -30.06 -32.79 -31.66
CA ALA A 274 -30.40 -31.51 -31.04
C ALA A 274 -31.60 -31.64 -30.10
N GLY A 275 -31.46 -31.17 -28.86
CA GLY A 275 -32.46 -31.24 -27.79
C GLY A 275 -32.52 -32.58 -27.05
N THR A 276 -31.74 -33.59 -27.46
CA THR A 276 -31.55 -34.85 -26.72
C THR A 276 -30.07 -35.26 -26.76
N GLU A 277 -29.20 -34.38 -26.29
CA GLU A 277 -27.77 -34.59 -26.13
C GLU A 277 -27.47 -35.66 -25.06
N ARG A 278 -26.26 -36.24 -25.10
CA ARG A 278 -25.83 -37.31 -24.17
C ARG A 278 -24.55 -36.94 -23.44
N TYR A 279 -24.46 -37.36 -22.17
CA TYR A 279 -23.19 -37.33 -21.44
C TYR A 279 -22.23 -38.38 -21.96
N ILE A 280 -20.99 -37.98 -22.22
CA ILE A 280 -19.87 -38.88 -22.48
C ILE A 280 -19.05 -38.98 -21.19
N ALA A 281 -19.23 -40.09 -20.48
CA ALA A 281 -18.60 -40.36 -19.19
C ALA A 281 -17.26 -41.11 -19.34
N ASN A 282 -16.47 -41.15 -18.26
CA ASN A 282 -15.19 -41.87 -18.18
C ASN A 282 -14.11 -41.41 -19.20
N VAL A 283 -14.17 -40.14 -19.62
CA VAL A 283 -13.15 -39.53 -20.49
C VAL A 283 -11.87 -39.28 -19.69
N LYS A 284 -10.79 -40.00 -20.03
CA LYS A 284 -9.45 -39.79 -19.46
C LYS A 284 -8.96 -38.37 -19.80
N THR A 285 -8.07 -37.82 -18.97
CA THR A 285 -7.30 -36.61 -19.26
C THR A 285 -6.63 -36.72 -20.63
N ALA A 286 -6.90 -35.77 -21.52
CA ALA A 286 -6.26 -35.58 -22.82
C ALA A 286 -4.73 -35.37 -22.69
N GLU A 287 -3.96 -36.01 -23.56
CA GLU A 287 -2.49 -35.92 -23.63
C GLU A 287 -2.01 -35.31 -24.96
N LYS A 288 -2.84 -35.34 -26.01
CA LYS A 288 -2.56 -34.80 -27.36
C LYS A 288 -3.60 -33.75 -27.77
N ASP A 289 -3.22 -32.91 -28.73
CA ASP A 289 -4.06 -31.82 -29.27
C ASP A 289 -5.43 -32.28 -29.84
N THR A 290 -5.55 -33.55 -30.23
CA THR A 290 -6.77 -34.15 -30.79
C THR A 290 -7.57 -35.00 -29.80
N ASP A 291 -7.16 -35.08 -28.54
CA ASP A 291 -7.85 -35.84 -27.50
C ASP A 291 -9.04 -35.04 -26.92
N ALA A 292 -10.08 -35.75 -26.47
CA ALA A 292 -11.23 -35.10 -25.83
C ALA A 292 -10.87 -34.58 -24.42
N VAL A 293 -11.03 -33.27 -24.20
CA VAL A 293 -10.81 -32.62 -22.90
C VAL A 293 -11.93 -33.01 -21.92
N ASN A 294 -11.57 -33.49 -20.73
CA ASN A 294 -12.55 -33.80 -19.68
C ASN A 294 -12.83 -32.59 -18.76
N LYS A 295 -13.92 -32.64 -17.97
CA LYS A 295 -14.32 -31.54 -17.08
C LYS A 295 -13.20 -31.12 -16.12
N LYS A 296 -12.42 -32.07 -15.59
CA LYS A 296 -11.34 -31.76 -14.65
C LYS A 296 -10.25 -30.89 -15.30
N GLN A 297 -9.85 -31.20 -16.54
CA GLN A 297 -8.86 -30.40 -17.27
C GLN A 297 -9.35 -28.97 -17.53
N MET A 298 -10.63 -28.81 -17.89
CA MET A 298 -11.26 -27.50 -18.04
C MET A 298 -11.24 -26.72 -16.70
N ASP A 299 -11.73 -27.34 -15.61
CA ASP A 299 -11.75 -26.72 -14.27
C ASP A 299 -10.34 -26.32 -13.79
N ASP A 300 -9.32 -27.15 -14.04
CA ASP A 300 -7.92 -26.86 -13.70
C ASP A 300 -7.35 -25.69 -14.55
N GLY A 301 -7.69 -25.65 -15.85
CA GLY A 301 -7.29 -24.57 -16.78
C GLY A 301 -7.92 -23.22 -16.44
N ASP A 302 -9.22 -23.20 -16.12
CA ASP A 302 -9.93 -22.00 -15.65
C ASP A 302 -9.32 -21.50 -14.34
N LYS A 303 -9.01 -22.42 -13.40
CA LYS A 303 -8.35 -22.09 -12.14
C LYS A 303 -6.95 -21.50 -12.34
N ALA A 304 -6.16 -22.04 -13.28
CA ALA A 304 -4.84 -21.50 -13.63
C ALA A 304 -4.94 -20.11 -14.28
N THR A 305 -5.94 -19.91 -15.15
CA THR A 305 -6.24 -18.62 -15.79
C THR A 305 -6.63 -17.57 -14.75
N LEU A 306 -7.53 -17.91 -13.83
CA LEU A 306 -7.94 -17.03 -12.72
C LEU A 306 -6.77 -16.69 -11.78
N ALA A 307 -5.89 -17.65 -11.48
CA ALA A 307 -4.69 -17.40 -10.68
C ALA A 307 -3.73 -16.41 -11.39
N SER A 308 -3.52 -16.60 -12.70
CA SER A 308 -2.68 -15.72 -13.52
C SER A 308 -3.24 -14.29 -13.59
N ALA A 309 -4.57 -14.15 -13.77
CA ALA A 309 -5.24 -12.86 -13.75
C ALA A 309 -5.08 -12.14 -12.39
N LYS A 310 -5.26 -12.87 -11.27
CA LYS A 310 -5.06 -12.31 -9.91
C LYS A 310 -3.63 -11.82 -9.69
N LEU A 311 -2.63 -12.60 -10.11
CA LEU A 311 -1.21 -12.21 -10.03
C LEU A 311 -0.92 -10.95 -10.86
N PHE A 312 -1.46 -10.87 -12.08
CA PHE A 312 -1.33 -9.68 -12.93
C PHE A 312 -1.93 -8.43 -12.28
N THR A 313 -3.17 -8.53 -11.77
CA THR A 313 -3.84 -7.41 -11.08
C THR A 313 -3.10 -7.00 -9.81
N ALA A 314 -2.62 -7.95 -9.00
CA ALA A 314 -1.82 -7.65 -7.81
C ALA A 314 -0.53 -6.91 -8.17
N GLY A 315 0.20 -7.36 -9.20
CA GLY A 315 1.39 -6.69 -9.70
C GLY A 315 1.12 -5.26 -10.21
N LYS A 316 -0.04 -5.02 -10.85
CA LYS A 316 -0.46 -3.67 -11.25
C LYS A 316 -0.79 -2.78 -10.06
N ILE A 317 -1.49 -3.29 -9.04
CA ILE A 317 -1.80 -2.55 -7.81
C ILE A 317 -0.50 -2.13 -7.09
N VAL A 318 0.44 -3.06 -6.91
CA VAL A 318 1.75 -2.76 -6.28
C VAL A 318 2.55 -1.75 -7.11
N SER A 319 2.60 -1.92 -8.43
CA SER A 319 3.31 -0.97 -9.30
C SER A 319 2.71 0.45 -9.24
N GLU A 320 1.39 0.57 -9.10
CA GLU A 320 0.73 1.88 -8.99
C GLU A 320 0.84 2.48 -7.59
N ALA A 321 0.80 1.66 -6.54
CA ALA A 321 1.08 2.09 -5.17
C ALA A 321 2.50 2.68 -5.04
N LEU A 322 3.51 1.98 -5.55
CA LEU A 322 4.91 2.45 -5.54
C LEU A 322 5.10 3.76 -6.31
N LYS A 323 4.40 3.95 -7.45
CA LYS A 323 4.44 5.23 -8.17
C LYS A 323 3.80 6.36 -7.37
N ARG A 324 2.69 6.09 -6.68
CA ARG A 324 2.01 7.07 -5.83
C ARG A 324 2.87 7.45 -4.64
N GLU A 325 3.43 6.48 -3.92
CA GLU A 325 4.36 6.71 -2.81
C GLU A 325 5.58 7.53 -3.24
N ALA A 326 6.18 7.21 -4.40
CA ALA A 326 7.28 8.00 -4.96
C ALA A 326 6.84 9.42 -5.37
N GLY A 327 5.63 9.58 -5.89
CA GLY A 327 5.02 10.88 -6.21
C GLY A 327 4.79 11.72 -4.97
N ASP A 328 4.12 11.18 -3.95
CA ASP A 328 3.82 11.83 -2.67
C ASP A 328 5.12 12.23 -1.94
N ALA A 329 6.12 11.33 -1.90
CA ALA A 329 7.43 11.63 -1.34
C ALA A 329 8.16 12.75 -2.09
N LYS A 330 8.06 12.79 -3.43
CA LYS A 330 8.61 13.88 -4.23
C LYS A 330 7.88 15.20 -3.95
N THR A 331 6.54 15.20 -3.92
CA THR A 331 5.75 16.39 -3.60
C THR A 331 6.09 16.96 -2.22
N LEU A 332 6.27 16.11 -1.21
CA LEU A 332 6.72 16.53 0.12
C LEU A 332 8.15 17.10 0.09
N SER A 333 9.07 16.47 -0.64
CA SER A 333 10.44 16.97 -0.82
C SER A 333 10.46 18.34 -1.50
N ASP A 334 9.73 18.50 -2.60
CA ASP A 334 9.61 19.76 -3.34
C ASP A 334 9.01 20.87 -2.47
N ALA A 335 7.98 20.55 -1.66
CA ALA A 335 7.35 21.50 -0.72
C ALA A 335 8.27 21.91 0.43
N ASN A 336 9.03 20.97 1.00
CA ASN A 336 10.04 21.25 2.02
C ASN A 336 11.18 22.09 1.45
N GLN A 337 11.65 21.79 0.25
CA GLN A 337 12.66 22.60 -0.44
C GLN A 337 12.15 24.03 -0.66
N TYR A 338 10.95 24.20 -1.23
CA TYR A 338 10.34 25.52 -1.42
C TYR A 338 10.24 26.29 -0.09
N THR A 339 9.81 25.62 0.98
CA THR A 339 9.70 26.24 2.32
C THR A 339 11.07 26.69 2.83
N ASN A 340 12.10 25.86 2.72
CA ASN A 340 13.47 26.20 3.09
C ASN A 340 14.03 27.35 2.25
N GLU A 341 13.76 27.38 0.94
CA GLU A 341 14.15 28.48 0.03
C GLU A 341 13.48 29.82 0.40
N LYS A 342 12.28 29.80 0.99
CA LYS A 342 11.62 31.01 1.52
C LYS A 342 12.07 31.37 2.93
N PHE A 343 12.28 30.38 3.79
CA PHE A 343 12.56 30.60 5.22
C PHE A 343 14.03 30.92 5.50
N ASN A 344 14.99 30.26 4.83
CA ASN A 344 16.41 30.49 5.07
C ASN A 344 16.83 31.96 4.84
N PRO A 345 16.40 32.67 3.77
CA PRO A 345 16.69 34.10 3.62
C PRO A 345 16.07 34.99 4.69
N LEU A 346 14.93 34.59 5.28
CA LEU A 346 14.32 35.29 6.40
C LEU A 346 15.13 35.07 7.68
N ASN A 347 15.56 33.83 7.95
CA ASN A 347 16.40 33.50 9.10
C ASN A 347 17.74 34.25 9.06
N THR A 348 18.39 34.33 7.90
CA THR A 348 19.60 35.14 7.70
C THR A 348 19.35 36.65 7.93
N LYS A 349 18.17 37.17 7.54
CA LYS A 349 17.79 38.56 7.85
C LYS A 349 17.58 38.78 9.35
N VAL A 350 16.96 37.83 10.06
CA VAL A 350 16.77 37.90 11.51
C VAL A 350 18.10 37.89 12.24
N ALA A 351 19.02 36.97 11.94
CA ALA A 351 20.37 36.96 12.51
C ALA A 351 21.15 38.27 12.23
N GLY A 352 20.96 38.85 11.03
CA GLY A 352 21.51 40.16 10.67
C GLY A 352 20.85 41.35 11.39
N ILE A 353 19.63 41.20 11.92
CA ILE A 353 18.95 42.17 12.78
C ILE A 353 19.43 41.99 14.23
N GLU A 354 19.51 40.76 14.75
CA GLU A 354 20.06 40.45 16.08
C GLU A 354 21.47 41.03 16.24
N THR A 355 22.34 40.81 15.26
CA THR A 355 23.70 41.40 15.23
C THR A 355 23.68 42.95 15.31
N LYS A 356 22.69 43.60 14.67
CA LYS A 356 22.53 45.06 14.73
C LYS A 356 21.95 45.55 16.05
N ILE A 357 21.08 44.75 16.68
CA ILE A 357 20.53 45.02 18.01
C ILE A 357 21.68 44.98 19.02
N THR A 358 22.48 43.91 19.06
CA THR A 358 23.66 43.79 19.93
C THR A 358 24.62 44.96 19.74
N ALA A 359 24.97 45.30 18.49
CA ALA A 359 25.83 46.45 18.20
C ALA A 359 25.20 47.83 18.48
N THR A 360 23.91 47.88 18.83
CA THR A 360 23.21 49.08 19.30
C THR A 360 23.12 49.09 20.82
N GLU A 361 22.89 47.94 21.46
CA GLU A 361 23.01 47.74 22.91
C GLU A 361 24.42 48.12 23.39
N ASP A 362 25.48 47.63 22.73
CA ASP A 362 26.87 48.02 23.01
C ASP A 362 27.10 49.54 22.96
N LYS A 363 26.40 50.24 22.05
CA LYS A 363 26.49 51.71 21.93
C LYS A 363 25.70 52.43 23.02
N ILE A 364 24.60 51.84 23.48
CA ILE A 364 23.82 52.35 24.61
C ILE A 364 24.67 52.24 25.87
N THR A 365 25.28 51.08 26.14
CA THR A 365 26.21 50.89 27.26
C THR A 365 27.36 51.91 27.22
N GLN A 366 27.98 52.13 26.06
CA GLN A 366 29.02 53.18 25.91
C GLN A 366 28.52 54.62 26.12
N VAL A 367 27.22 54.88 25.99
CA VAL A 367 26.61 56.17 26.32
C VAL A 367 26.31 56.23 27.82
N GLU A 368 25.82 55.15 28.43
CA GLU A 368 25.60 55.04 29.89
C GLU A 368 26.90 55.19 30.68
N ASP A 369 28.00 54.58 30.22
CA ASP A 369 29.35 54.76 30.78
C ASP A 369 29.79 56.25 30.73
N LYS A 370 29.52 56.93 29.61
CA LYS A 370 29.84 58.36 29.43
C LYS A 370 28.96 59.26 30.31
N VAL A 371 27.68 58.91 30.48
CA VAL A 371 26.79 59.61 31.41
C VAL A 371 27.30 59.44 32.83
N THR A 372 27.70 58.23 33.23
CA THR A 372 28.26 57.93 34.56
C THR A 372 29.57 58.70 34.81
N ASP A 373 30.46 58.81 33.82
CA ASP A 373 31.67 59.65 33.89
C ASP A 373 31.33 61.15 34.01
N VAL A 374 30.31 61.64 33.30
CA VAL A 374 29.82 63.02 33.42
C VAL A 374 29.21 63.26 34.82
N GLU A 375 28.38 62.37 35.34
CA GLU A 375 27.81 62.45 36.69
C GLU A 375 28.91 62.46 37.76
N THR A 376 29.93 61.61 37.61
CA THR A 376 31.10 61.58 38.49
C THR A 376 31.87 62.89 38.44
N LYS A 377 32.05 63.48 37.24
CA LYS A 377 32.69 64.80 37.07
C LYS A 377 31.86 65.92 37.69
N VAL A 378 30.53 65.90 37.54
CA VAL A 378 29.62 66.87 38.15
C VAL A 378 29.69 66.77 39.67
N SER A 379 29.61 65.56 40.25
CA SER A 379 29.78 65.34 41.69
C SER A 379 31.15 65.83 42.22
N GLY A 380 32.21 65.66 41.42
CA GLY A 380 33.54 66.22 41.71
C GLY A 380 33.59 67.76 41.64
N VAL A 381 32.81 68.39 40.77
CA VAL A 381 32.63 69.85 40.72
C VAL A 381 31.82 70.34 41.92
N ASP A 382 30.71 69.69 42.26
CA ASP A 382 29.90 70.02 43.45
C ASP A 382 30.74 69.92 44.74
N SER A 383 31.59 68.90 44.84
CA SER A 383 32.53 68.73 45.95
C SER A 383 33.53 69.89 46.03
N LYS A 384 34.06 70.36 44.89
CA LYS A 384 34.95 71.54 44.83
C LYS A 384 34.22 72.83 45.18
N ILE A 385 32.96 72.99 44.75
CA ILE A 385 32.12 74.14 45.11
C ILE A 385 31.85 74.13 46.62
N ALA A 386 31.56 72.98 47.21
CA ALA A 386 31.38 72.84 48.66
C ALA A 386 32.67 73.16 49.44
N GLN A 387 33.84 72.70 48.97
CA GLN A 387 35.14 73.05 49.54
C GLN A 387 35.39 74.56 49.47
N ALA A 388 35.27 75.17 48.29
CA ALA A 388 35.45 76.61 48.11
C ALA A 388 34.48 77.44 48.96
N LYS A 389 33.22 77.00 49.08
CA LYS A 389 32.23 77.64 49.96
C LYS A 389 32.65 77.56 51.42
N ASN A 390 33.11 76.41 51.90
CA ASN A 390 33.59 76.25 53.27
C ASN A 390 34.85 77.08 53.55
N GLU A 391 35.77 77.15 52.58
CA GLU A 391 36.98 77.96 52.68
C GLU A 391 36.66 79.47 52.74
N VAL A 392 35.78 79.97 51.86
CA VAL A 392 35.30 81.36 51.89
C VAL A 392 34.57 81.67 53.20
N VAL A 393 33.71 80.77 53.69
CA VAL A 393 33.05 80.93 55.01
C VAL A 393 34.07 80.98 56.14
N SER A 394 35.11 80.12 56.11
CA SER A 394 36.19 80.13 57.11
C SER A 394 37.00 81.43 57.07
N GLN A 395 37.32 81.94 55.88
CA GLN A 395 38.03 83.22 55.71
C GLN A 395 37.19 84.39 56.23
N ILE A 396 35.89 84.44 55.90
CA ILE A 396 34.96 85.46 56.41
C ILE A 396 34.84 85.38 57.94
N THR A 397 34.71 84.18 58.50
CA THR A 397 34.61 83.99 59.96
C THR A 397 35.87 84.47 60.68
N ALA A 398 37.06 84.20 60.11
CA ALA A 398 38.33 84.69 60.66
C ALA A 398 38.45 86.23 60.59
N GLU A 399 38.05 86.85 59.47
CA GLU A 399 38.05 88.31 59.32
C GLU A 399 37.05 88.99 60.28
N VAL A 400 35.87 88.41 60.49
CA VAL A 400 34.90 88.90 61.49
C VAL A 400 35.51 88.84 62.90
N ALA A 401 36.11 87.70 63.28
CA ALA A 401 36.75 87.57 64.60
C ALA A 401 37.93 88.56 64.78
N ASN A 402 38.73 88.80 63.74
CA ASN A 402 39.80 89.81 63.76
C ASN A 402 39.26 91.23 63.95
N ARG A 403 38.13 91.56 63.31
CA ARG A 403 37.45 92.85 63.46
C ARG A 403 36.87 93.03 64.87
N GLU A 404 36.17 92.04 65.40
CA GLU A 404 35.63 92.07 66.77
C GLU A 404 36.75 92.24 67.82
N ALA A 405 37.90 91.60 67.62
CA ALA A 405 39.08 91.80 68.45
C ALA A 405 39.66 93.23 68.33
N GLY A 406 39.75 93.78 67.11
CA GLY A 406 40.21 95.15 66.85
C GLY A 406 39.29 96.22 67.43
N ASP A 407 37.98 96.05 67.31
CA ASP A 407 36.97 96.93 67.90
C ASP A 407 37.03 96.90 69.43
N THR A 408 37.21 95.71 70.02
CA THR A 408 37.40 95.53 71.47
C THR A 408 38.67 96.24 71.97
N GLN A 409 39.80 96.10 71.25
CA GLN A 409 41.07 96.78 71.55
C GLN A 409 40.93 98.30 71.48
N THR A 410 40.20 98.81 70.47
CA THR A 410 39.94 100.23 70.27
C THR A 410 39.09 100.80 71.41
N LEU A 411 38.04 100.08 71.82
CA LEU A 411 37.16 100.47 72.93
C LEU A 411 37.91 100.49 74.28
N GLN A 412 38.77 99.50 74.56
CA GLN A 412 39.62 99.51 75.76
C GLN A 412 40.57 100.71 75.79
N THR A 413 41.19 101.04 74.65
CA THR A 413 42.11 102.18 74.53
C THR A 413 41.39 103.52 74.73
N ALA A 414 40.17 103.66 74.19
CA ALA A 414 39.35 104.86 74.36
C ALA A 414 38.91 105.07 75.82
N ASN A 415 38.54 104.01 76.53
CA ASN A 415 38.20 104.07 77.96
C ASN A 415 39.41 104.50 78.80
N GLN A 416 40.56 103.84 78.62
CA GLN A 416 41.80 104.20 79.34
C GLN A 416 42.21 105.67 79.15
N TYR A 417 42.08 106.21 77.93
CA TYR A 417 42.35 107.64 77.67
C TYR A 417 41.36 108.57 78.39
N THR A 418 40.07 108.20 78.40
CA THR A 418 39.00 108.98 79.02
C THR A 418 39.15 109.03 80.54
N ASP A 419 39.41 107.88 81.17
CA ASP A 419 39.62 107.75 82.62
C ASP A 419 40.84 108.57 83.08
N LEU A 420 41.95 108.51 82.32
CA LEU A 420 43.17 109.25 82.62
C LEU A 420 42.93 110.78 82.59
N LYS A 421 42.17 111.27 81.60
CA LYS A 421 41.81 112.69 81.50
C LYS A 421 40.89 113.13 82.65
N LEU A 422 39.89 112.33 82.99
CA LEU A 422 38.97 112.63 84.08
C LEU A 422 39.71 112.72 85.44
N GLY A 423 40.62 111.79 85.71
CA GLY A 423 41.46 111.80 86.93
C GLY A 423 42.37 113.04 87.03
N THR A 424 42.96 113.51 85.92
CA THR A 424 43.75 114.75 85.93
C THR A 424 42.91 115.99 86.25
N LEU A 425 41.67 116.06 85.76
CA LEU A 425 40.76 117.19 86.02
C LEU A 425 40.29 117.22 87.48
N GLN A 426 39.94 116.05 88.03
CA GLN A 426 39.52 115.88 89.42
C GLN A 426 40.61 116.31 90.42
N THR A 427 41.88 116.06 90.09
CA THR A 427 43.04 116.45 90.89
C THR A 427 43.25 117.98 90.90
N GLN A 428 43.03 118.66 89.77
CA GLN A 428 43.19 120.12 89.67
C GLN A 428 42.16 120.89 90.52
N VAL A 429 40.91 120.43 90.55
CA VAL A 429 39.83 121.04 91.36
C VAL A 429 40.15 120.98 92.87
N HIS A 430 40.66 119.84 93.34
CA HIS A 430 40.96 119.64 94.78
C HIS A 430 42.07 120.57 95.31
N ASN A 431 43.07 120.85 94.48
CA ASN A 431 44.19 121.75 94.84
C ASN A 431 43.75 123.21 94.94
N PHE A 432 42.83 123.66 94.07
CA PHE A 432 42.28 125.02 94.11
C PHE A 432 41.45 125.26 95.38
N GLN A 433 40.59 124.30 95.75
CA GLN A 433 39.75 124.36 96.96
C GLN A 433 40.58 124.53 98.25
N SER A 434 41.74 123.87 98.30
CA SER A 434 42.59 123.81 99.50
C SER A 434 43.36 125.11 99.74
N GLY A 435 43.92 125.72 98.69
CA GLY A 435 44.68 126.98 98.79
C GLY A 435 43.84 128.18 99.24
N PHE A 436 42.56 128.21 98.86
CA PHE A 436 41.66 129.32 99.21
C PHE A 436 41.37 129.39 100.72
N ASN A 437 41.20 128.24 101.37
CA ASN A 437 40.86 128.17 102.80
C ASN A 437 42.02 128.58 103.72
N GLU A 438 43.28 128.31 103.33
CA GLU A 438 44.44 128.65 104.17
C GLU A 438 44.72 130.17 104.20
N LEU A 439 44.43 130.88 103.10
CA LEU A 439 44.66 132.32 102.99
C LEU A 439 43.76 133.11 103.97
N ASN A 440 42.49 132.75 104.04
CA ASN A 440 41.50 133.41 104.91
C ASN A 440 41.88 133.32 106.40
N GLY A 441 42.44 132.17 106.84
CA GLY A 441 42.87 131.95 108.22
C GLY A 441 44.14 132.70 108.66
N LYS A 442 44.95 133.20 107.72
CA LYS A 442 46.18 133.95 108.02
C LYS A 442 45.92 135.45 108.24
N LEU A 443 44.96 136.03 107.52
CA LEU A 443 44.69 137.47 107.54
C LEU A 443 44.21 137.96 108.93
N GLY A 444 43.25 137.25 109.55
CA GLY A 444 42.74 137.59 110.89
C GLY A 444 43.75 137.48 112.04
N LYS A 445 44.89 136.81 111.84
CA LYS A 445 45.98 136.72 112.84
C LYS A 445 46.95 137.90 112.76
N LEU A 446 46.97 138.64 111.66
CA LEU A 446 47.87 139.78 111.43
C LEU A 446 47.34 141.03 112.14
N ASP A 447 46.07 141.37 111.89
CA ASP A 447 45.35 142.52 112.44
C ASP A 447 45.51 142.62 113.97
N SER A 448 45.17 141.54 114.67
CA SER A 448 45.28 141.42 116.13
C SER A 448 46.69 141.68 116.69
N LYS A 449 47.77 141.44 115.92
CA LYS A 449 49.15 141.70 116.38
C LYS A 449 49.51 143.19 116.30
N LEU A 450 48.95 143.93 115.35
CA LEU A 450 49.38 145.28 115.01
C LEU A 450 48.89 146.29 116.06
N GLU A 451 47.61 146.18 116.48
CA GLU A 451 47.05 146.98 117.59
C GLU A 451 47.85 146.85 118.89
N ARG A 452 48.30 145.63 119.23
CA ARG A 452 49.06 145.36 120.46
C ARG A 452 50.41 146.07 120.47
N GLY A 453 51.10 146.13 119.32
CA GLY A 453 52.38 146.82 119.19
C GLY A 453 52.28 148.32 119.48
N LEU A 454 51.25 148.98 118.92
CA LEU A 454 51.03 150.42 119.07
C LEU A 454 50.64 150.81 120.51
N ALA A 455 49.79 150.02 121.17
CA ALA A 455 49.46 150.25 122.59
C ALA A 455 50.71 150.23 123.49
N ALA A 456 51.64 149.30 123.24
CA ALA A 456 52.88 149.19 124.01
C ALA A 456 53.86 150.34 123.71
N ALA A 457 53.92 150.82 122.47
CA ALA A 457 54.71 152.00 122.10
C ALA A 457 54.20 153.28 122.81
N ASN A 458 52.88 153.48 122.86
CA ASN A 458 52.27 154.60 123.59
C ASN A 458 52.63 154.57 125.09
N ALA A 459 52.64 153.38 125.72
CA ALA A 459 53.03 153.25 127.13
C ALA A 459 54.51 153.60 127.35
N LEU A 460 55.42 153.18 126.46
CA LEU A 460 56.87 153.47 126.54
C LEU A 460 57.23 154.94 126.32
N SER A 461 56.34 155.71 125.68
CA SER A 461 56.49 157.15 125.46
C SER A 461 56.39 157.97 126.76
N GLY A 462 55.43 157.61 127.63
CA GLY A 462 55.13 158.35 128.86
C GLY A 462 56.13 158.20 130.02
N LEU A 463 57.26 157.51 129.81
CA LEU A 463 58.27 157.30 130.84
C LEU A 463 59.14 158.56 131.03
N VAL A 464 59.19 159.07 132.26
CA VAL A 464 59.74 160.40 132.59
C VAL A 464 61.27 160.40 132.58
N LEU A 465 61.85 161.41 131.92
CA LEU A 465 63.30 161.62 131.88
C LEU A 465 63.86 162.12 133.23
N PRO A 466 64.94 161.53 133.76
CA PRO A 466 65.62 162.02 134.97
C PRO A 466 66.26 163.40 134.77
N GLN A 467 66.00 164.30 135.73
CA GLN A 467 66.44 165.71 135.71
C GLN A 467 67.64 166.00 136.65
N VAL A 468 68.13 164.99 137.40
CA VAL A 468 69.14 165.19 138.46
C VAL A 468 70.33 164.26 138.24
N VAL A 469 71.51 164.85 138.04
CA VAL A 469 72.75 164.12 137.75
C VAL A 469 73.16 163.22 138.93
N GLY A 470 73.58 161.99 138.63
CA GLY A 470 74.05 161.02 139.61
C GLY A 470 72.96 160.29 140.42
N LYS A 471 71.67 160.52 140.16
CA LYS A 471 70.56 159.76 140.76
C LYS A 471 69.75 159.03 139.69
N ALA A 472 69.24 157.84 140.05
CA ALA A 472 68.35 157.07 139.18
C ALA A 472 66.88 157.47 139.41
N SER A 473 66.10 157.56 138.34
CA SER A 473 64.64 157.71 138.38
C SER A 473 63.95 156.40 138.05
N PHE A 474 62.86 156.10 138.76
CA PHE A 474 61.89 155.08 138.36
C PHE A 474 60.61 155.77 137.92
N SER A 475 60.03 155.32 136.80
CA SER A 475 58.75 155.81 136.30
C SER A 475 57.90 154.66 135.78
N ALA A 476 56.58 154.84 135.88
CA ALA A 476 55.58 153.94 135.32
C ALA A 476 54.59 154.76 134.49
N ALA A 477 54.16 154.20 133.36
CA ALA A 477 53.25 154.85 132.42
C ALA A 477 52.26 153.82 131.85
N VAL A 478 51.10 154.28 131.41
CA VAL A 478 50.05 153.43 130.82
C VAL A 478 49.68 154.01 129.47
N GLY A 479 49.53 153.16 128.45
CA GLY A 479 49.21 153.56 127.09
C GLY A 479 48.26 152.58 126.42
N GLY A 480 47.41 153.10 125.53
CA GLY A 480 46.41 152.31 124.81
C GLY A 480 46.40 152.59 123.31
N TYR A 481 45.84 151.64 122.56
CA TYR A 481 45.50 151.79 121.13
C TYR A 481 44.39 150.80 120.77
N GLY A 482 43.28 151.28 120.21
CA GLY A 482 42.09 150.47 119.97
C GLY A 482 41.55 149.82 121.25
N SER A 483 41.26 148.52 121.21
CA SER A 483 40.82 147.74 122.37
C SER A 483 41.96 147.24 123.28
N ARG A 484 43.21 147.68 123.04
CA ARG A 484 44.42 147.14 123.69
C ARG A 484 45.05 148.16 124.63
N ASN A 485 45.34 147.70 125.85
CA ASN A 485 46.03 148.47 126.89
C ASN A 485 47.42 147.86 127.15
N ALA A 486 48.38 148.71 127.52
CA ALA A 486 49.72 148.32 127.93
C ALA A 486 50.21 149.16 129.12
N VAL A 487 50.97 148.51 130.00
CA VAL A 487 51.66 149.16 131.12
C VAL A 487 53.15 149.14 130.83
N ALA A 488 53.79 150.29 130.98
CA ALA A 488 55.23 150.47 130.88
C ALA A 488 55.84 150.80 132.25
N ILE A 489 57.02 150.26 132.49
CA ILE A 489 57.87 150.60 133.62
C ILE A 489 59.28 150.84 133.10
N GLY A 490 59.94 151.86 133.62
CA GLY A 490 61.24 152.29 133.13
C GLY A 490 62.11 152.94 134.17
N VAL A 491 63.41 152.79 133.96
CA VAL A 491 64.48 153.37 134.76
C VAL A 491 65.25 154.39 133.92
N GLY A 492 65.46 155.56 134.48
CA GLY A 492 66.31 156.61 133.91
C GLY A 492 67.56 156.80 134.76
N TYR A 493 68.70 157.04 134.13
CA TYR A 493 69.95 157.36 134.82
C TYR A 493 70.78 158.38 134.04
N THR A 494 71.18 159.45 134.71
CA THR A 494 71.96 160.56 134.13
C THR A 494 73.36 160.59 134.77
N PRO A 495 74.33 159.79 134.27
CA PRO A 495 75.67 159.68 134.88
C PRO A 495 76.51 160.95 134.79
N LYS A 496 76.26 161.82 133.79
CA LYS A 496 76.89 163.13 133.60
C LYS A 496 75.86 164.11 133.03
N ALA A 497 76.04 165.41 133.25
CA ALA A 497 75.09 166.44 132.79
C ALA A 497 74.75 166.36 131.29
N ASN A 498 75.70 165.91 130.47
CA ASN A 498 75.60 165.78 129.01
C ASN A 498 74.95 164.47 128.55
N ILE A 499 74.79 163.46 129.42
CA ILE A 499 74.43 162.08 129.03
C ILE A 499 73.25 161.57 129.88
N THR A 500 72.12 161.30 129.23
CA THR A 500 70.94 160.68 129.84
C THR A 500 70.69 159.31 129.24
N LEU A 501 70.55 158.28 130.07
CA LEU A 501 70.19 156.92 129.68
C LEU A 501 68.76 156.63 130.13
N LYS A 502 67.93 156.07 129.26
CA LYS A 502 66.61 155.51 129.62
C LYS A 502 66.46 154.08 129.13
N SER A 503 65.84 153.25 129.96
CA SER A 503 65.36 151.92 129.59
C SER A 503 63.92 151.78 130.05
N GLY A 504 63.07 151.20 129.21
CA GLY A 504 61.65 150.98 129.49
C GLY A 504 61.17 149.67 128.88
N ILE A 505 60.28 148.99 129.58
CA ILE A 505 59.65 147.75 129.14
C ILE A 505 58.13 147.93 129.26
N ALA A 506 57.39 147.61 128.19
CA ALA A 506 55.95 147.60 128.17
C ALA A 506 55.39 146.19 127.88
N VAL A 507 54.29 145.90 128.56
CA VAL A 507 53.54 144.65 128.45
C VAL A 507 52.06 144.92 128.22
N ASN A 508 51.50 144.27 127.20
CA ASN A 508 50.07 144.29 126.92
C ASN A 508 49.30 143.30 127.80
N ALA A 509 48.11 143.68 128.25
CA ALA A 509 47.22 142.77 128.97
C ALA A 509 46.58 141.73 128.02
N GLY A 510 46.67 140.44 128.36
CA GLY A 510 45.97 139.33 127.68
C GLY A 510 46.86 138.13 127.33
N LYS A 511 46.23 137.00 126.94
CA LYS A 511 46.92 135.79 126.46
C LYS A 511 47.74 136.10 125.20
N ASN A 512 48.97 135.56 125.13
CA ASN A 512 50.04 135.96 124.18
C ASN A 512 50.51 137.41 124.34
N SER A 513 50.81 137.82 125.57
CA SER A 513 51.53 139.06 125.89
C SER A 513 52.87 139.09 125.15
N LYS A 514 53.07 140.09 124.29
CA LYS A 514 54.38 140.39 123.69
C LYS A 514 55.02 141.51 124.52
N ILE A 515 56.31 141.35 124.81
CA ILE A 515 57.10 142.33 125.55
C ILE A 515 57.72 143.29 124.52
N SER A 516 57.39 144.57 124.64
CA SER A 516 58.04 145.64 123.89
C SER A 516 59.07 146.30 124.80
N TYR A 517 60.31 146.42 124.34
CA TYR A 517 61.41 147.04 125.09
C TYR A 517 61.97 148.23 124.32
N GLN A 518 62.42 149.24 125.05
CA GLN A 518 62.98 150.48 124.54
C GLN A 518 64.22 150.82 125.37
N MET A 519 65.35 151.04 124.70
CA MET A 519 66.56 151.60 125.30
C MET A 519 66.98 152.81 124.49
N GLY A 520 67.38 153.89 125.14
CA GLY A 520 67.80 155.11 124.48
C GLY A 520 68.86 155.84 125.28
N ALA A 521 69.91 156.30 124.59
CA ALA A 521 70.92 157.19 125.13
C ALA A 521 70.78 158.55 124.44
N GLY A 522 70.56 159.60 125.22
CA GLY A 522 70.56 160.99 124.77
C GLY A 522 71.86 161.67 125.19
N TRP A 523 72.57 162.26 124.22
CA TRP A 523 73.71 163.12 124.45
C TRP A 523 73.33 164.54 124.01
N VAL A 524 73.44 165.51 124.92
CA VAL A 524 73.35 166.95 124.61
C VAL A 524 74.76 167.51 124.63
N TRP A 525 75.15 168.21 123.56
CA TRP A 525 76.51 168.67 123.30
C TRP A 525 77.03 169.63 124.38
#